data_AF-A0A662G4X9-F1
#
_entry.id   AF-A0A662G4X9-F1
#
_cell.length_a   1.000
_cell.length_b   1.000
_cell.length_c   1.000
_cell.angle_alpha   90.00
_cell.angle_beta   90.00
_cell.angle_gamma   90.00
#
_symmetry.space_group_name_H-M   'P 1'
#
loop_
_entity.id
_entity.type
_entity.pdbx_description
1 polymer ?
#
loop_
_entity_poly.entity_id
_entity_poly.type
_entity_poly.pdbx_seq_one_letter_code
_entity_poly.pdbx_strand_id
1 'polypeptide(L)' 'MASSENVIFIGKKNTPNYVLAVVTQFSMGAKSVTIKARGRAISKAVDTAELVKKMLPDVKEKEVKIGSEE' A
#
# COMPACT_ATOMS: atom_id res chain seq x y z
N MET A 1 10.29 -13.68 -12.32
CA MET A 1 9.02 -13.17 -12.84
C MET A 1 8.27 -12.52 -11.67
N ALA A 2 8.45 -11.22 -11.47
CA ALA A 2 7.69 -10.45 -10.49
C ALA A 2 6.87 -9.46 -11.28
N SER A 3 5.66 -9.89 -11.67
CA SER A 3 4.72 -9.02 -12.36
C SER A 3 4.41 -7.84 -11.43
N SER A 4 4.53 -6.64 -11.98
CA SER A 4 4.20 -5.34 -11.40
C SER A 4 2.72 -5.17 -11.02
N GLU A 5 1.98 -6.25 -10.82
CA GLU A 5 0.51 -6.28 -10.77
C GLU A 5 -0.10 -5.69 -9.49
N ASN A 6 0.65 -5.66 -8.38
CA ASN A 6 0.09 -5.28 -7.09
C ASN A 6 0.81 -4.10 -6.42
N VAL A 7 1.21 -3.10 -7.21
CA VAL A 7 1.83 -1.86 -6.69
C VAL A 7 0.81 -0.73 -6.67
N ILE A 8 0.61 -0.12 -5.50
CA ILE A 8 -0.25 1.05 -5.32
C ILE A 8 0.61 2.28 -5.05
N PHE A 9 0.52 3.27 -5.95
CA PHE A 9 1.22 4.54 -5.81
C PHE A 9 0.37 5.56 -5.06
N ILE A 10 0.90 6.08 -3.96
CA ILE A 10 0.25 7.09 -3.13
C ILE A 10 0.60 8.49 -3.65
N GLY A 11 -0.43 9.32 -3.78
CA GLY A 11 -0.33 10.67 -4.33
C GLY A 11 -1.41 11.59 -3.76
N LYS A 12 -2.14 12.27 -4.65
CA LYS A 12 -3.08 13.34 -4.26
C LYS A 12 -4.45 12.85 -3.76
N LYS A 13 -4.88 11.62 -4.06
CA LYS A 13 -6.18 11.11 -3.60
C LYS A 13 -6.22 11.04 -2.06
N ASN A 14 -7.40 11.00 -1.47
CA ASN A 14 -7.54 10.82 -0.02
C ASN A 14 -7.13 9.40 0.41
N THR A 15 -6.85 9.22 1.70
CA THR A 15 -6.42 7.93 2.28
C THR A 15 -7.43 6.79 2.05
N PRO A 16 -8.75 6.98 2.23
CA PRO A 16 -9.73 5.90 2.04
C PRO A 16 -9.74 5.31 0.62
N ASN A 17 -9.51 6.12 -0.41
CA ASN A 17 -9.42 5.63 -1.79
C ASN A 17 -8.26 4.64 -1.96
N TYR A 18 -7.14 4.85 -1.27
CA TYR A 18 -6.00 3.93 -1.30
C TYR A 18 -6.25 2.68 -0.48
N VAL A 19 -6.91 2.81 0.68
CA VAL A 19 -7.33 1.65 1.50
C VAL A 19 -8.25 0.73 0.68
N LEU A 20 -9.25 1.29 0.00
CA LEU A 20 -10.14 0.54 -0.86
C LEU A 20 -9.37 -0.23 -1.95
N ALA A 21 -8.43 0.43 -2.63
CA ALA A 21 -7.62 -0.21 -3.67
C ALA A 21 -6.82 -1.41 -3.12
N VAL A 22 -6.24 -1.29 -1.92
CA VAL A 22 -5.52 -2.38 -1.26
C VAL A 22 -6.48 -3.54 -0.93
N VAL A 23 -7.63 -3.24 -0.34
CA VAL A 23 -8.64 -4.26 0.01
C VAL A 23 -9.15 -4.97 -1.25
N THR A 24 -9.48 -4.24 -2.31
CA THR A 24 -9.94 -4.83 -3.58
C THR A 24 -8.90 -5.79 -4.16
N GLN A 25 -7.61 -5.42 -4.12
CA GLN A 25 -6.55 -6.31 -4.59
C GLN A 25 -6.48 -7.61 -3.79
N PHE A 26 -6.55 -7.54 -2.45
CA PHE A 26 -6.61 -8.74 -1.62
C PHE A 26 -7.87 -9.58 -1.91
N SER A 27 -9.03 -8.95 -2.09
CA SER A 27 -10.27 -9.63 -2.48
C SER A 27 -10.20 -10.29 -3.86
N MET A 28 -9.37 -9.79 -4.77
CA MET A 28 -9.10 -10.39 -6.09
C MET A 28 -8.09 -11.55 -6.01
N GLY A 29 -7.63 -11.93 -4.81
CA GLY A 29 -6.69 -13.04 -4.60
C GLY A 29 -5.22 -12.65 -4.63
N ALA A 30 -4.89 -11.35 -4.57
CA ALA A 30 -3.50 -10.91 -4.46
C ALA A 30 -2.88 -11.44 -3.15
N LYS A 31 -1.74 -12.14 -3.24
CA LYS A 31 -1.00 -12.62 -2.06
C LYS A 31 -0.20 -11.53 -1.36
N SER A 32 0.13 -10.46 -2.08
CA SER A 32 0.91 -9.34 -1.57
C SER A 32 0.62 -8.09 -2.36
N VAL A 33 0.52 -6.96 -1.66
CA VAL A 33 0.34 -5.63 -2.22
C VAL A 33 1.49 -4.74 -1.73
N THR A 34 2.08 -3.95 -2.63
CA THR A 34 3.18 -3.03 -2.31
C THR A 34 2.68 -1.61 -2.39
N ILE A 35 2.82 -0.85 -1.30
CA ILE A 35 2.50 0.57 -1.28
C ILE A 35 3.78 1.37 -1.52
N LYS A 36 3.79 2.24 -2.53
CA LYS A 36 4.92 3.12 -2.86
C LYS A 36 4.51 4.58 -2.77
N ALA A 37 5.37 5.39 -2.17
CA ALA A 37 5.16 6.82 -2.00
C ALA A 37 6.49 7.58 -1.98
N ARG A 38 6.44 8.87 -2.25
CA ARG A 38 7.60 9.77 -2.18
C ARG A 38 7.25 11.13 -1.59
N GLY A 39 8.23 11.78 -0.96
CA GLY A 39 8.08 13.08 -0.32
C GLY A 39 6.92 13.13 0.68
N ARG A 40 6.10 14.19 0.61
CA ARG A 40 4.96 14.39 1.53
C ARG A 40 3.90 13.29 1.49
N ALA A 41 3.86 12.47 0.44
CA ALA A 41 2.90 11.37 0.35
C ALA A 41 3.28 10.15 1.23
N ILE A 42 4.50 10.11 1.78
CA ILE A 42 4.96 9.00 2.64
C ILE A 42 4.07 8.87 3.88
N SER A 43 3.73 9.96 4.56
CA SER A 43 2.83 9.92 5.73
C SER A 43 1.48 9.28 5.38
N LYS A 44 0.90 9.67 4.24
CA LYS A 44 -0.36 9.09 3.74
C LYS A 44 -0.24 7.60 3.42
N ALA A 45 0.93 7.15 2.97
CA ALA A 45 1.19 5.73 2.71
C ALA A 45 1.21 4.92 4.01
N VAL A 46 1.84 5.47 5.05
CA VAL A 46 1.85 4.88 6.40
C VAL A 46 0.43 4.80 6.96
N ASP A 47 -0.34 5.90 6.87
CA ASP A 47 -1.74 5.93 7.31
C ASP A 47 -2.59 4.86 6.59
N THR A 48 -2.36 4.69 5.28
CA THR A 48 -3.05 3.68 4.48
C THR A 48 -2.69 2.28 4.95
N ALA A 49 -1.41 2.00 5.20
CA ALA A 49 -0.95 0.69 5.65
C ALA A 49 -1.52 0.32 7.03
N GLU A 50 -1.53 1.26 7.97
CA GLU A 50 -2.09 1.07 9.32
C GLU A 50 -3.60 0.82 9.30
N LEU A 51 -4.34 1.57 8.48
CA LEU A 51 -5.78 1.36 8.32
C LEU A 51 -6.10 -0.02 7.72
N VAL A 52 -5.34 -0.45 6.72
CA VAL A 52 -5.50 -1.78 6.13
C VAL A 52 -5.22 -2.87 7.15
N LYS A 53 -4.15 -2.74 7.94
CA LYS A 53 -3.79 -3.70 9.00
C LYS A 53 -4.89 -3.81 10.06
N LYS A 54 -5.54 -2.70 10.42
CA LYS A 54 -6.68 -2.70 11.33
C LYS A 54 -7.93 -3.36 10.74
N MET A 55 -8.14 -3.24 9.43
CA MET A 55 -9.31 -3.81 8.75
C MET A 55 -9.14 -5.30 8.40
N LEU A 56 -7.93 -5.74 8.08
CA LEU A 56 -7.61 -7.09 7.63
C LEU A 56 -6.63 -7.75 8.62
N PRO A 57 -7.11 -8.50 9.63
CA PRO A 57 -6.27 -9.03 10.70
C PRO A 57 -5.23 -10.08 10.22
N ASP A 58 -5.50 -10.72 9.08
CA ASP A 58 -4.61 -11.74 8.50
C ASP A 58 -3.47 -11.14 7.65
N VAL A 59 -3.52 -9.83 7.36
CA VAL A 59 -2.49 -9.14 6.59
C VAL A 59 -1.35 -8.74 7.51
N LYS A 60 -0.13 -9.13 7.14
CA LYS A 60 1.10 -8.81 7.86
C LYS A 60 2.04 -8.00 6.98
N GLU A 61 2.77 -7.07 7.59
CA GLU A 61 3.89 -6.40 6.95
C GLU A 61 4.96 -7.43 6.55
N LYS A 62 5.39 -7.37 5.28
CA LYS A 62 6.48 -8.22 4.78
C LYS A 62 7.83 -7.53 4.91
N GLU A 63 7.90 -6.29 4.42
CA GLU A 63 9.14 -5.52 4.35
C GLU A 63 8.80 -4.03 4.22
N VAL A 64 9.62 -3.18 4.84
CA VAL A 64 9.55 -1.71 4.69
C VAL A 64 10.93 -1.23 4.25
N LYS A 65 10.98 -0.53 3.11
CA LYS A 65 12.21 0.07 2.56
C LYS A 65 12.02 1.56 2.39
N ILE A 66 12.99 2.33 2.85
CA ILE A 66 13.12 3.76 2.61
C ILE A 66 14.35 4.02 1.75
N GLY A 67 14.26 5.02 0.90
CA GLY A 67 15.35 5.41 0.02
C GLY A 67 15.08 6.77 -0.60
N SER A 68 16.10 7.31 -1.24
CA SER A 68 16.03 8.51 -2.07
C SER A 68 16.32 8.11 -3.51
N GLU A 69 15.57 8.71 -4.44
CA GLU A 69 15.91 8.71 -5.87
C GLU A 69 16.55 10.06 -6.17
N GLU A 70 17.66 10.06 -6.90
CA GLU A 70 18.39 11.27 -7.33
C GLU A 70 17.83 11.83 -8.65
#